data_AF-L7P9L3-F1
#
_entry.id   AF-L7P9L3-F1
#
_cell.length_a   1.000
_cell.length_b   1.000
_cell.length_c   1.000
_cell.angle_alpha   90.00
_cell.angle_beta   90.00
_cell.angle_gamma   90.00
#
_symmetry.space_group_name_H-M   'P 1'
#
loop_
_entity.id
_entity.type
_entity.pdbx_description
1 polymer ?
#
loop_
_entity_poly.entity_id
_entity_poly.type
_entity_poly.pdbx_seq_one_letter_code
_entity_poly.pdbx_strand_id
1 'polypeptide(L)'
;FDTVAEGLGEIRDLLRRYHRVSHDLEYHSDDVLLKELNELQLEIEARDGWKLDAAVKQTLGELGLPENEKIGNLSGGQKKRVALAQAWVQKPDVLLLDEPTNHLDIDAIIWLENLLKAFEGSLVVITHDRRFLDNIATRIVELD
;
A
#
# COMPACT_ATOMS: atom_id res chain seq x y z
N PHE A 1 3.32 7.40 -0.58
CA PHE A 1 2.18 7.40 0.37
C PHE A 1 0.84 7.53 -0.35
N ASP A 2 0.64 8.67 -1.01
CA ASP A 2 -0.61 9.10 -1.64
C ASP A 2 -1.35 8.08 -2.51
N THR A 3 -0.62 7.38 -3.37
CA THR A 3 -1.19 6.36 -4.27
C THR A 3 -1.66 5.14 -3.51
N VAL A 4 -0.88 4.68 -2.54
CA VAL A 4 -1.22 3.50 -1.73
C VAL A 4 -2.43 3.79 -0.85
N ALA A 5 -2.51 5.02 -0.32
CA ALA A 5 -3.63 5.50 0.47
C ALA A 5 -4.89 5.83 -0.36
N GLU A 6 -4.87 5.69 -1.70
CA GLU A 6 -6.03 6.01 -2.54
C GLU A 6 -7.25 5.13 -2.22
N GLY A 7 -7.02 3.88 -1.80
CA GLY A 7 -8.07 2.97 -1.32
C GLY A 7 -8.67 3.36 0.04
N LEU A 8 -8.13 4.35 0.75
CA LEU A 8 -8.57 4.77 2.10
C LEU A 8 -9.57 5.94 2.09
N GLY A 9 -9.97 6.43 0.91
CA GLY A 9 -11.04 7.43 0.77
C GLY A 9 -10.78 8.74 1.53
N GLU A 10 -11.78 9.23 2.24
CA GLU A 10 -11.76 10.54 2.93
C GLU A 10 -10.62 10.67 3.97
N ILE A 11 -10.19 9.56 4.57
CA ILE A 11 -9.13 9.54 5.59
C ILE A 11 -7.80 10.01 4.99
N ARG A 12 -7.53 9.68 3.72
CA ARG A 12 -6.35 10.16 3.00
C ARG A 12 -6.31 11.69 2.96
N ASP A 13 -7.45 12.33 2.69
CA ASP A 13 -7.51 13.77 2.52
C ASP A 13 -7.32 14.50 3.86
N LEU A 14 -7.83 13.91 4.95
CA LEU A 14 -7.56 14.38 6.31
C LEU A 14 -6.06 14.28 6.67
N LEU A 15 -5.43 13.13 6.44
CA LEU A 15 -4.01 12.91 6.70
C LEU A 15 -3.12 13.86 5.88
N ARG A 16 -3.42 14.05 4.59
CA ARG A 16 -2.70 15.01 3.73
C ARG A 16 -2.80 16.42 4.28
N ARG A 17 -4.00 16.84 4.65
CA ARG A 17 -4.24 18.19 5.18
C ARG A 17 -3.52 18.39 6.52
N TYR A 18 -3.55 17.38 7.39
CA TYR A 18 -2.80 17.37 8.64
C TYR A 18 -1.29 17.53 8.42
N HIS A 19 -0.68 16.74 7.54
CA HIS A 19 0.75 16.84 7.24
C HIS A 19 1.14 18.21 6.68
N ARG A 20 0.30 18.79 5.82
CA ARG A 20 0.53 20.13 5.28
C ARG A 20 0.47 21.20 6.38
N VAL A 21 -0.60 21.22 7.17
CA VAL A 21 -0.78 22.21 8.24
C VAL A 21 0.32 22.08 9.30
N SER A 22 0.69 20.85 9.66
CA SER A 22 1.79 20.57 10.59
C SER A 22 3.11 21.12 10.07
N HIS A 23 3.43 20.93 8.79
CA HIS A 23 4.65 21.44 8.18
C HIS A 23 4.64 22.98 8.11
N ASP A 24 3.51 23.61 7.77
CA ASP A 24 3.42 25.08 7.70
C ASP A 24 3.64 25.73 9.07
N LEU A 25 3.15 25.08 10.14
CA LEU A 25 3.33 25.50 11.53
C LEU A 25 4.79 25.43 12.04
N GLU A 26 5.65 24.59 11.44
CA GLU A 26 7.08 24.56 11.79
C GLU A 26 7.78 25.88 11.45
N TYR A 27 7.25 26.62 10.48
CA TYR A 27 7.82 27.88 10.00
C TYR A 27 7.04 29.11 10.46
N HIS A 28 5.76 28.96 10.81
CA HIS A 28 4.87 30.07 11.17
C HIS A 28 3.99 29.70 12.38
N SER A 29 4.10 30.44 13.48
CA SER A 29 3.17 30.30 14.60
C SER A 29 1.89 31.09 14.29
N ASP A 30 0.82 30.40 13.94
CA ASP A 30 -0.49 30.96 13.63
C ASP A 30 -1.60 30.23 14.43
N ASP A 31 -2.33 30.98 15.26
CA ASP A 31 -3.43 30.46 16.08
C ASP A 31 -4.55 29.81 15.25
N VAL A 32 -4.77 30.29 14.02
CA VAL A 32 -5.75 29.71 13.09
C VAL A 32 -5.30 28.33 12.65
N LEU A 33 -4.04 28.19 12.27
CA LEU A 33 -3.46 26.90 11.85
C LEU A 33 -3.38 25.92 13.03
N LEU A 34 -3.08 26.39 14.24
CA LEU A 34 -3.10 25.56 15.46
C LEU A 34 -4.51 25.03 15.74
N LYS A 35 -5.55 25.86 15.56
CA LYS A 35 -6.94 25.43 15.72
C LYS A 35 -7.32 24.40 14.66
N GLU A 36 -6.98 24.65 13.39
CA GLU A 36 -7.23 23.70 12.29
C GLU A 36 -6.51 22.36 12.54
N LEU A 37 -5.25 22.38 12.99
CA LEU A 37 -4.49 21.18 13.29
C LEU A 37 -5.17 20.33 14.38
N ASN A 38 -5.66 20.96 15.44
CA ASN A 38 -6.38 20.28 16.52
C ASN A 38 -7.70 19.66 16.03
N GLU A 39 -8.47 20.38 15.20
CA GLU A 39 -9.70 19.85 14.59
C GLU A 39 -9.40 18.62 13.71
N LEU A 40 -8.36 18.69 12.88
CA LEU A 40 -7.90 17.57 12.05
C LEU A 40 -7.47 16.37 12.89
N GLN A 41 -6.72 16.57 13.99
CA GLN A 41 -6.32 15.49 14.88
C GLN A 41 -7.52 14.73 15.45
N LEU A 42 -8.55 15.45 15.91
CA LEU A 42 -9.77 14.85 16.45
C LEU A 42 -10.53 14.06 15.37
N GLU A 43 -10.63 14.60 14.15
CA GLU A 43 -11.30 13.90 13.05
C GLU A 43 -10.54 12.64 12.60
N ILE A 44 -9.21 12.69 12.56
CA ILE A 44 -8.36 11.54 12.22
C ILE A 44 -8.49 10.46 13.29
N GLU A 45 -8.42 10.83 14.57
CA GLU A 45 -8.58 9.89 15.69
C GLU A 45 -9.95 9.21 15.65
N ALA A 46 -11.02 9.99 15.46
CA ALA A 46 -12.40 9.48 15.43
C ALA A 46 -12.67 8.47 14.29
N ARG A 47 -11.77 8.38 13.30
CA ARG A 47 -11.87 7.48 12.15
C ARG A 47 -10.77 6.42 12.11
N ASP A 48 -10.04 6.22 13.22
CA ASP A 48 -8.86 5.33 13.29
C ASP A 48 -7.78 5.67 12.23
N GLY A 49 -7.70 6.94 11.81
CA GLY A 49 -6.87 7.34 10.68
C GLY A 49 -5.37 7.17 10.93
N TRP A 50 -4.91 7.26 12.19
CA TRP A 50 -3.50 6.98 12.54
C TRP A 50 -3.13 5.52 12.37
N LYS A 51 -4.08 4.60 12.65
CA LYS A 51 -3.87 3.17 12.41
C LYS A 51 -3.69 2.90 10.92
N LEU A 52 -4.46 3.58 10.08
CA LEU A 52 -4.35 3.48 8.63
C LEU A 52 -3.07 4.13 8.09
N ASP A 53 -2.66 5.29 8.61
CA ASP A 53 -1.37 5.91 8.29
C ASP A 53 -0.20 4.96 8.59
N ALA A 54 -0.21 4.35 9.78
CA ALA A 54 0.77 3.34 10.16
C ALA A 54 0.74 2.13 9.22
N ALA A 55 -0.44 1.65 8.84
CA ALA A 55 -0.59 0.53 7.91
C ALA A 55 -0.03 0.87 6.51
N VAL A 56 -0.25 2.09 6.00
CA VAL A 56 0.32 2.54 4.72
C VAL A 56 1.83 2.57 4.79
N LYS A 57 2.41 3.17 5.85
CA LYS A 57 3.87 3.24 6.04
C LYS A 57 4.50 1.87 6.18
N GLN A 58 3.88 0.98 6.95
CA GLN A 58 4.30 -0.42 7.05
C GLN A 58 4.28 -1.10 5.69
N THR A 59 3.19 -0.96 4.93
CA THR A 59 3.04 -1.55 3.59
C THR A 59 4.11 -1.02 2.62
N LEU A 60 4.39 0.28 2.64
CA LEU A 60 5.46 0.86 1.81
C LEU A 60 6.83 0.27 2.17
N GLY A 61 7.11 0.07 3.47
CA GLY A 61 8.32 -0.57 3.95
C GLY A 61 8.44 -2.03 3.51
N GLU A 62 7.38 -2.82 3.70
CA GLU A 62 7.31 -4.24 3.28
C GLU A 62 7.51 -4.42 1.78
N LEU A 63 6.96 -3.50 0.97
CA LEU A 63 7.08 -3.56 -0.49
C LEU A 63 8.31 -2.81 -1.06
N GLY A 64 9.14 -2.21 -0.20
CA GLY A 64 10.34 -1.48 -0.59
C GLY A 64 10.05 -0.28 -1.50
N LEU A 65 8.96 0.43 -1.24
CA LEU A 65 8.50 1.56 -2.03
C LEU A 65 8.92 2.90 -1.39
N PRO A 66 9.45 3.85 -2.17
CA PRO A 66 9.77 5.17 -1.65
C PRO A 66 8.49 5.94 -1.28
N GLU A 67 8.45 6.51 -0.08
CA GLU A 67 7.26 7.18 0.46
C GLU A 67 6.94 8.49 -0.29
N ASN A 68 7.98 9.25 -0.65
CA ASN A 68 7.90 10.63 -1.13
C ASN A 68 8.20 10.79 -2.63
N GLU A 69 8.14 9.70 -3.39
CA GLU A 69 8.46 9.72 -4.82
C GLU A 69 7.21 9.75 -5.70
N LYS A 70 7.27 10.50 -6.80
CA LYS A 70 6.16 10.59 -7.76
C LYS A 70 6.06 9.29 -8.56
N ILE A 71 4.85 8.75 -8.72
CA ILE A 71 4.58 7.53 -9.52
C ILE A 71 5.21 7.61 -10.91
N GLY A 72 5.18 8.79 -11.54
CA GLY A 72 5.72 9.02 -12.89
C GLY A 72 7.22 8.66 -13.01
N ASN A 73 7.97 8.77 -11.92
CA ASN A 73 9.40 8.48 -11.86
C ASN A 73 9.71 7.02 -11.55
N LEU A 74 8.71 6.24 -11.15
CA LEU A 74 8.88 4.83 -10.79
C LEU A 74 9.08 3.95 -12.03
N SER A 75 9.93 2.93 -11.91
CA SER A 75 10.08 1.88 -12.92
C SER A 75 8.77 1.10 -13.11
N GLY A 76 8.65 0.36 -14.23
CA GLY A 76 7.48 -0.49 -14.47
C GLY A 76 7.23 -1.49 -13.34
N GLY A 77 8.29 -2.12 -12.82
CA GLY A 77 8.21 -3.02 -11.68
C GLY A 77 7.74 -2.31 -10.39
N GLN A 78 8.26 -1.12 -10.09
CA GLN A 78 7.82 -0.34 -8.94
C GLN A 78 6.35 0.09 -9.05
N LYS A 79 5.87 0.47 -10.23
CA LYS A 79 4.43 0.76 -10.45
C LYS A 79 3.55 -0.47 -10.15
N LYS A 80 4.00 -1.67 -10.51
CA LYS A 80 3.29 -2.92 -10.18
C LYS A 80 3.27 -3.17 -8.67
N ARG A 81 4.38 -2.91 -7.97
CA ARG A 81 4.43 -2.96 -6.50
C ARG A 81 3.50 -1.96 -5.83
N VAL A 82 3.34 -0.75 -6.40
CA VAL A 82 2.36 0.23 -5.89
C VAL A 82 0.93 -0.29 -6.02
N ALA A 83 0.57 -0.90 -7.16
CA ALA A 83 -0.74 -1.52 -7.32
C ALA A 83 -0.99 -2.65 -6.31
N LEU A 84 0.04 -3.48 -6.06
CA LEU A 84 -0.04 -4.50 -5.02
C LEU A 84 -0.18 -3.88 -3.62
N ALA A 85 0.57 -2.81 -3.31
CA ALA A 85 0.47 -2.10 -2.04
C ALA A 85 -0.94 -1.56 -1.78
N GLN A 86 -1.65 -1.07 -2.81
CA GLN A 86 -3.03 -0.60 -2.69
C GLN A 86 -4.01 -1.71 -2.27
N ALA A 87 -3.79 -2.94 -2.74
CA ALA A 87 -4.56 -4.10 -2.31
C ALA A 87 -4.11 -4.60 -0.93
N TRP A 88 -2.80 -4.59 -0.68
CA TRP A 88 -2.18 -5.13 0.53
C TRP A 88 -2.50 -4.31 1.79
N VAL A 89 -2.51 -2.98 1.68
CA VAL A 89 -2.71 -2.07 2.82
C VAL A 89 -4.07 -2.28 3.51
N GLN A 90 -5.07 -2.77 2.78
CA GLN A 90 -6.39 -3.07 3.29
C GLN A 90 -6.44 -4.35 4.13
N LYS A 91 -5.36 -5.15 4.15
CA LYS A 91 -5.28 -6.47 4.79
C LYS A 91 -6.51 -7.34 4.50
N PRO A 92 -6.80 -7.62 3.21
CA PRO A 92 -8.02 -8.32 2.85
C PRO A 92 -7.99 -9.78 3.32
N ASP A 93 -9.16 -10.36 3.60
CA ASP A 93 -9.27 -11.79 3.89
C ASP A 93 -8.97 -12.65 2.65
N VAL A 94 -9.21 -12.11 1.46
CA VAL A 94 -8.97 -12.77 0.17
C VAL A 94 -8.28 -11.81 -0.79
N LEU A 95 -7.15 -12.23 -1.35
CA LEU A 95 -6.41 -11.51 -2.38
C LEU A 95 -6.50 -12.27 -3.71
N LEU A 96 -6.98 -11.60 -4.75
CA LEU A 96 -7.07 -12.12 -6.11
C LEU A 96 -5.97 -11.49 -6.97
N LEU A 97 -5.13 -12.30 -7.60
CA LEU A 97 -4.04 -11.84 -8.46
C LEU A 97 -4.13 -12.47 -9.84
N ASP A 98 -4.15 -11.64 -10.87
CA ASP A 98 -4.15 -12.07 -12.27
C ASP A 98 -2.79 -11.75 -12.92
N GLU A 99 -2.10 -12.79 -13.39
CA GLU A 99 -0.77 -12.74 -13.99
C GLU A 99 0.24 -11.86 -13.22
N PRO A 100 0.45 -12.13 -11.91
CA PRO A 100 1.20 -11.21 -11.06
C PRO A 100 2.70 -11.20 -11.37
N THR A 101 3.25 -12.25 -11.97
CA THR A 101 4.66 -12.33 -12.38
C THR A 101 4.96 -11.63 -13.71
N ASN A 102 3.94 -11.29 -14.49
CA ASN A 102 4.16 -10.71 -15.82
C ASN A 102 4.94 -9.38 -15.75
N HIS A 103 5.91 -9.21 -16.65
CA HIS A 103 6.83 -8.06 -16.69
C HIS A 103 7.68 -7.84 -15.42
N LEU A 104 7.84 -8.85 -14.56
CA LEU A 104 8.78 -8.84 -13.43
C LEU A 104 10.10 -9.51 -13.82
N ASP A 105 11.20 -8.98 -13.30
CA ASP A 105 12.49 -9.68 -13.31
C ASP A 105 12.54 -10.75 -12.22
N ILE A 106 13.60 -11.58 -12.24
CA ILE A 106 13.74 -12.73 -11.34
C ILE A 106 13.75 -12.29 -9.87
N ASP A 107 14.42 -11.19 -9.55
CA ASP A 107 14.52 -10.67 -8.18
C ASP A 107 13.15 -10.20 -7.68
N ALA A 108 12.37 -9.53 -8.53
CA ALA A 108 11.00 -9.15 -8.23
C ALA A 108 10.05 -10.34 -8.10
N ILE A 109 10.24 -11.42 -8.87
CA ILE A 109 9.46 -12.65 -8.70
C ILE A 109 9.73 -13.28 -7.34
N ILE A 110 11.01 -13.43 -6.95
CA ILE A 110 11.39 -13.99 -5.64
C ILE A 110 10.84 -13.13 -4.49
N TRP A 111 10.94 -11.81 -4.61
CA TRP A 111 10.34 -10.89 -3.63
C TRP A 111 8.82 -11.10 -3.52
N LEU A 112 8.12 -11.20 -4.65
CA LEU A 112 6.68 -11.40 -4.68
C LEU A 112 6.29 -12.75 -4.05
N GLU A 113 7.02 -13.83 -4.36
CA GLU A 113 6.80 -15.14 -3.74
C GLU A 113 6.90 -15.07 -2.21
N ASN A 114 7.93 -14.41 -1.68
CA ASN A 114 8.12 -14.26 -0.23
C ASN A 114 7.00 -13.42 0.40
N LEU A 115 6.59 -12.34 -0.26
CA LEU A 115 5.48 -11.51 0.18
C LEU A 115 4.18 -12.33 0.26
N LEU A 116 3.84 -13.06 -0.81
CA LEU A 116 2.60 -13.85 -0.87
C LEU A 116 2.60 -15.04 0.09
N LYS A 117 3.76 -15.64 0.38
CA LYS A 117 3.91 -16.67 1.43
C LYS A 117 3.64 -16.14 2.84
N ALA A 118 3.91 -14.87 3.09
CA ALA A 118 3.67 -14.20 4.36
C ALA A 118 2.24 -13.67 4.49
N PHE A 119 1.41 -13.82 3.46
CA PHE A 119 0.02 -13.37 3.49
C PHE A 119 -0.81 -14.24 4.44
N GLU A 120 -1.42 -13.62 5.45
CA GLU A 120 -2.23 -14.34 6.46
C GLU A 120 -3.65 -14.69 5.96
N GLY A 121 -4.06 -14.19 4.80
CA GLY A 121 -5.37 -14.44 4.19
C GLY A 121 -5.37 -15.56 3.14
N SER A 122 -6.48 -15.69 2.41
CA SER A 122 -6.60 -16.62 1.28
C SER A 122 -6.12 -15.96 -0.01
N LEU A 123 -5.28 -16.66 -0.76
CA LEU A 123 -4.75 -16.19 -2.03
C LEU A 123 -5.33 -16.99 -3.20
N VAL A 124 -5.83 -16.29 -4.22
CA VAL A 124 -6.20 -16.89 -5.51
C VAL A 124 -5.32 -16.25 -6.58
N VAL A 125 -4.47 -17.05 -7.21
CA VAL A 125 -3.59 -16.59 -8.29
C VAL A 125 -3.97 -17.26 -9.59
N ILE A 126 -4.11 -16.44 -10.63
CA ILE A 126 -4.22 -16.87 -12.03
C ILE A 126 -2.86 -16.59 -12.66
N THR A 127 -2.19 -17.62 -13.17
CA THR A 127 -0.90 -17.47 -13.86
C THR A 127 -0.60 -18.71 -14.70
N HIS A 128 0.17 -18.53 -15.77
CA HIS A 128 0.78 -19.61 -16.54
C HIS A 128 2.18 -20.01 -16.02
N ASP A 129 2.72 -19.32 -15.01
CA ASP A 129 4.04 -19.60 -14.44
C ASP A 129 3.99 -20.77 -13.43
N ARG A 130 4.38 -21.96 -13.90
CA ARG A 130 4.41 -23.17 -13.08
C ARG A 130 5.40 -23.09 -11.92
N ARG A 131 6.57 -22.49 -12.12
CA ARG A 131 7.60 -22.40 -11.07
C ARG A 131 7.09 -21.53 -9.92
N PHE A 132 6.44 -20.41 -10.26
CA PHE A 132 5.83 -19.54 -9.28
C PHE A 132 4.73 -20.28 -8.49
N LEU A 133 3.83 -20.99 -9.17
CA LEU A 133 2.79 -21.79 -8.53
C LEU A 133 3.38 -22.87 -7.59
N ASP A 134 4.40 -23.60 -8.03
CA ASP A 134 5.07 -24.63 -7.21
C ASP A 134 5.64 -24.04 -5.91
N ASN A 135 6.02 -22.77 -5.93
CA ASN A 135 6.59 -22.08 -4.77
C ASN A 135 5.55 -21.57 -3.78
N ILE A 136 4.37 -21.13 -4.23
CA ILE A 136 3.38 -20.43 -3.38
C ILE A 136 2.08 -21.21 -3.15
N ALA A 137 1.70 -22.10 -4.06
CA ALA A 137 0.37 -22.69 -4.06
C ALA A 137 0.27 -23.85 -3.08
N THR A 138 -0.77 -23.85 -2.24
CA THR A 138 -1.14 -25.00 -1.43
C THR A 138 -2.08 -25.96 -2.17
N ARG A 139 -2.72 -25.48 -3.25
CA ARG A 139 -3.58 -26.24 -4.15
C ARG A 139 -3.53 -25.61 -5.53
N ILE A 140 -3.50 -26.45 -6.56
CA ILE A 140 -3.58 -26.05 -7.97
C ILE A 140 -4.91 -26.54 -8.55
N VAL A 141 -5.56 -25.68 -9.34
CA VAL A 141 -6.77 -26.00 -10.10
C VAL A 141 -6.48 -25.74 -11.56
N GLU A 142 -6.63 -26.76 -12.39
CA GLU A 142 -6.52 -26.66 -13.85
C GLU A 142 -7.93 -26.56 -14.45
N LEU A 143 -8.10 -25.64 -15.42
CA LEU A 143 -9.34 -25.46 -16.17
C LEU A 143 -9.09 -26.00 -17.59
N ASP A 144 -9.80 -27.07 -17.96
CA ASP A 144 -9.80 -27.68 -19.30
C ASP A 144 -10.82 -27.02 -20.24
#